data_AF-L1LF75-F1
#
_entry.id   AF-L1LF75-F1
#
_cell.length_a   1.000
_cell.length_b   1.000
_cell.length_c   1.000
_cell.angle_alpha   90.00
_cell.angle_beta   90.00
_cell.angle_gamma   90.00
#
_symmetry.space_group_name_H-M   'P 1'
#
loop_
_entity.id
_entity.type
_entity.pdbx_description
1 polymer ?
#
loop_
_entity_poly.entity_id
_entity_poly.type
_entity_poly.pdbx_seq_one_letter_code
_entity_poly.pdbx_strand_id
1 'polypeptide(L)'
;MSKEGATVEIDISKHSGSGVDKDENGYYYIDKSGGRVLLTDDWYPDPEGIYRKFTHTPKGGSIGSIYHNGRTLSEISVASHKSVSVYYWSGDNGFSKPLLIQLGDGNNYYTDPEGGSTWSKDSGITTGTLRERLNKQNCTRNQVHVIDLSDKGKSGTPTPYKCPSCDNTRSIKVYSNYSGTTFYQPYRYRSGSSFSVTSFKDASTWELGLPSIKGVRNITVEWHKSGDKFPLIYYNQGGQKFFRRNSENENTWIEVSNANGHPTGTTPNLPLDLSKSSGITYSGGSSNISITVLRSHIGDGYYRYQYSLRGAPFKVNEIKHEGIPLTGISFQDALTSVSGYYYGGKNPTDQSNLLLIELVISGSNTYQYFYRRTKDADKWTEYYRSGQETSRLQGKDLIEKLNELKKLKETLKKLDKLTELEAKLDQIKKELSESHNTSTLAGTSVGTGLGGAGLGALAVWKGPALIARLIARL
;
A
#
# COMPACT_ATOMS: atom_id res chain seq x y z
N MET A 1 -3.67 -31.79 6.34
CA MET A 1 -5.02 -31.52 5.80
C MET A 1 -5.80 -30.78 6.86
N SER A 2 -6.31 -29.58 6.58
CA SER A 2 -7.23 -28.88 7.50
C SER A 2 -8.54 -29.67 7.56
N LYS A 3 -9.05 -29.97 8.75
CA LYS A 3 -10.39 -30.57 8.91
C LYS A 3 -11.42 -29.55 8.42
N GLU A 4 -12.06 -29.85 7.31
CA GLU A 4 -13.15 -29.03 6.77
C GLU A 4 -14.29 -28.99 7.79
N GLY A 5 -14.80 -27.79 8.12
CA GLY A 5 -15.82 -27.59 9.16
C GLY A 5 -15.31 -27.43 10.60
N ALA A 6 -13.99 -27.38 10.83
CA ALA A 6 -13.45 -27.09 12.16
C ALA A 6 -13.73 -25.64 12.59
N THR A 7 -14.06 -25.45 13.86
CA THR A 7 -14.13 -24.13 14.49
C THR A 7 -12.72 -23.62 14.76
N VAL A 8 -12.41 -22.39 14.33
CA VAL A 8 -11.07 -21.79 14.39
C VAL A 8 -11.02 -20.66 15.42
N GLU A 9 -9.95 -20.63 16.20
CA GLU A 9 -9.61 -19.56 17.14
C GLU A 9 -8.81 -18.46 16.43
N ILE A 10 -9.31 -17.21 16.46
CA ILE A 10 -8.63 -16.06 15.86
C ILE A 10 -7.80 -15.35 16.92
N ASP A 11 -6.49 -15.26 16.75
CA ASP A 11 -5.62 -14.47 17.61
C ASP A 11 -5.27 -13.15 16.93
N ILE A 12 -5.88 -12.06 17.39
CA ILE A 12 -5.66 -10.71 16.82
C ILE A 12 -4.31 -10.12 17.21
N SER A 13 -3.55 -10.73 18.13
CA SER A 13 -2.16 -10.31 18.40
C SER A 13 -1.19 -10.72 17.28
N LYS A 14 -1.63 -11.58 16.35
CA LYS A 14 -0.84 -12.00 15.17
C LYS A 14 -0.90 -10.93 14.09
N HIS A 15 0.24 -10.57 13.53
CA HIS A 15 0.33 -9.59 12.45
C HIS A 15 1.52 -9.90 11.52
N SER A 16 1.65 -9.21 10.38
CA SER A 16 2.67 -9.51 9.37
C SER A 16 4.14 -9.32 9.82
N GLY A 17 4.36 -8.87 11.06
CA GLY A 17 5.65 -8.75 11.70
C GLY A 17 5.86 -9.64 12.94
N SER A 18 4.85 -10.38 13.41
CA SER A 18 4.96 -11.22 14.60
C SER A 18 3.95 -12.37 14.62
N GLY A 19 4.46 -13.56 14.98
CA GLY A 19 3.64 -14.73 15.30
C GLY A 19 2.92 -15.37 14.12
N VAL A 20 3.35 -15.10 12.88
CA VAL A 20 2.82 -15.67 11.64
C VAL A 20 3.92 -16.31 10.81
N ASP A 21 3.55 -17.35 10.07
CA ASP A 21 4.34 -17.95 9.01
C ASP A 21 4.04 -17.26 7.67
N LYS A 22 4.85 -17.55 6.65
CA LYS A 22 4.67 -17.04 5.29
C LYS A 22 4.91 -18.14 4.27
N ASP A 23 3.97 -18.29 3.33
CA ASP A 23 4.14 -19.13 2.14
C ASP A 23 3.87 -18.35 0.84
N GLU A 24 3.69 -19.07 -0.27
CA GLU A 24 3.41 -18.50 -1.59
C GLU A 24 2.10 -17.71 -1.67
N ASN A 25 1.15 -17.97 -0.75
CA ASN A 25 -0.13 -17.28 -0.65
C ASN A 25 -0.11 -16.16 0.40
N GLY A 26 1.03 -15.93 1.06
CA GLY A 26 1.23 -14.82 1.99
C GLY A 26 1.31 -15.24 3.45
N TYR A 27 0.93 -14.34 4.34
CA TYR A 27 1.00 -14.56 5.78
C TYR A 27 -0.14 -15.43 6.29
N TYR A 28 0.17 -16.35 7.19
CA TYR A 28 -0.82 -17.19 7.85
C TYR A 28 -0.33 -17.64 9.24
N TYR A 29 -1.21 -18.21 10.03
CA TYR A 29 -0.82 -18.98 11.21
C TYR A 29 -1.75 -20.19 11.38
N ILE A 30 -1.30 -21.16 12.17
CA ILE A 30 -2.12 -22.29 12.60
C ILE A 30 -2.60 -21.98 14.01
N ASP A 31 -3.90 -22.01 14.23
CA ASP A 31 -4.48 -21.81 15.55
C ASP A 31 -4.26 -23.05 16.45
N LYS A 32 -4.78 -23.02 17.68
CA LYS A 32 -4.65 -24.16 18.61
C LYS A 32 -5.42 -25.40 18.18
N SER A 33 -6.46 -25.25 17.35
CA SER A 33 -7.27 -26.36 16.83
C SER A 33 -6.65 -27.03 15.60
N GLY A 34 -5.56 -26.49 15.05
CA GLY A 34 -4.94 -26.93 13.80
C GLY A 34 -5.57 -26.30 12.54
N GLY A 35 -6.51 -25.39 12.71
CA GLY A 35 -7.11 -24.56 11.68
C GLY A 35 -6.14 -23.51 11.16
N ARG A 36 -6.11 -23.33 9.84
CA ARG A 36 -5.26 -22.33 9.19
C ARG A 36 -6.00 -21.01 9.05
N VAL A 37 -5.38 -19.92 9.51
CA VAL A 37 -5.89 -18.56 9.39
C VAL A 37 -4.99 -17.76 8.45
N LEU A 38 -5.59 -17.19 7.40
CA LEU A 38 -4.93 -16.28 6.48
C LEU A 38 -4.92 -14.86 7.05
N LEU A 39 -3.83 -14.14 6.85
CA LEU A 39 -3.66 -12.77 7.33
C LEU A 39 -3.40 -11.82 6.16
N THR A 40 -4.21 -10.77 6.07
CA THR A 40 -3.97 -9.60 5.20
C THR A 40 -3.81 -8.34 6.04
N ASP A 41 -3.15 -7.33 5.48
CA ASP A 41 -2.98 -6.04 6.15
C ASP A 41 -3.21 -4.88 5.20
N ASP A 42 -3.80 -3.81 5.73
CA ASP A 42 -4.09 -2.59 5.01
C ASP A 42 -3.90 -1.34 5.88
N TRP A 43 -4.04 -0.18 5.27
CA TRP A 43 -3.93 1.15 5.87
C TRP A 43 -5.29 1.86 5.89
N TYR A 44 -5.55 2.61 6.96
CA TYR A 44 -6.77 3.40 7.09
C TYR A 44 -6.51 4.78 7.73
N PRO A 45 -7.20 5.86 7.30
CA PRO A 45 -7.83 5.95 6.00
C PRO A 45 -6.74 5.86 4.92
N ASP A 46 -7.09 5.26 3.79
CA ASP A 46 -6.25 5.23 2.60
C ASP A 46 -6.41 6.58 1.86
N PRO A 47 -5.33 7.32 1.49
CA PRO A 47 -3.90 6.95 1.55
C PRO A 47 -3.12 7.60 2.71
N GLU A 48 -3.78 8.14 3.74
CA GLU A 48 -3.12 8.82 4.86
C GLU A 48 -2.32 7.84 5.74
N GLY A 49 -2.82 6.63 5.93
CA GLY A 49 -2.15 5.55 6.67
C GLY A 49 -1.92 5.85 8.15
N ILE A 50 -2.94 6.35 8.84
CA ILE A 50 -2.90 6.65 10.28
C ILE A 50 -3.03 5.37 11.11
N TYR A 51 -3.84 4.42 10.64
CA TYR A 51 -4.16 3.17 11.29
C TYR A 51 -3.76 1.98 10.41
N ARG A 52 -3.40 0.88 11.07
CA ARG A 52 -3.20 -0.42 10.45
C ARG A 52 -4.42 -1.28 10.68
N LYS A 53 -4.94 -1.89 9.61
CA LYS A 53 -6.02 -2.88 9.66
C LYS A 53 -5.40 -4.25 9.36
N PHE A 54 -5.54 -5.22 10.27
CA PHE A 54 -5.22 -6.62 9.98
C PHE A 54 -6.49 -7.41 9.86
N THR A 55 -6.62 -8.23 8.82
CA THR A 55 -7.79 -9.07 8.60
C THR A 55 -7.39 -10.53 8.66
N HIS A 56 -8.02 -11.26 9.57
CA HIS A 56 -7.84 -12.68 9.86
C HIS A 56 -9.01 -13.45 9.24
N THR A 57 -8.71 -14.38 8.34
CA THR A 57 -9.72 -15.16 7.60
C THR A 57 -9.38 -16.65 7.72
N PRO A 58 -10.19 -17.47 8.42
CA PRO A 58 -10.05 -18.91 8.36
C PRO A 58 -10.04 -19.41 6.92
N LYS A 59 -9.07 -20.27 6.55
CA LYS A 59 -9.04 -20.89 5.21
C LYS A 59 -10.23 -21.84 4.99
N GLY A 60 -10.86 -22.29 6.06
CA GLY A 60 -12.11 -23.04 6.09
C GLY A 60 -12.69 -23.09 7.51
N GLY A 61 -13.93 -23.54 7.64
CA GLY A 61 -14.61 -23.61 8.93
C GLY A 61 -15.27 -22.29 9.37
N SER A 62 -15.61 -22.19 10.66
CA SER A 62 -16.23 -21.02 11.29
C SER A 62 -15.33 -20.42 12.36
N ILE A 63 -15.51 -19.15 12.67
CA ILE A 63 -14.80 -18.50 13.80
C ILE A 63 -15.50 -18.94 15.10
N GLY A 64 -14.73 -19.50 16.04
CA GLY A 64 -15.24 -19.89 17.37
C GLY A 64 -15.07 -18.81 18.41
N SER A 65 -13.88 -18.24 18.48
CA SER A 65 -13.49 -17.28 19.51
C SER A 65 -12.38 -16.37 19.01
N ILE A 66 -12.24 -15.22 19.67
CA ILE A 66 -11.20 -14.25 19.38
C ILE A 66 -10.31 -14.10 20.62
N TYR A 67 -9.00 -14.12 20.42
CA TYR A 67 -7.99 -13.99 21.44
C TYR A 67 -7.12 -12.76 21.20
N HIS A 68 -6.65 -12.16 22.28
CA HIS A 68 -5.60 -11.16 22.26
C HIS A 68 -4.60 -11.46 23.38
N ASN A 69 -3.33 -11.66 23.03
CA ASN A 69 -2.25 -12.01 23.98
C ASN A 69 -2.63 -13.21 24.88
N GLY A 70 -3.19 -14.25 24.28
CA GLY A 70 -3.56 -15.49 24.95
C GLY A 70 -4.85 -15.44 25.78
N ARG A 71 -5.55 -14.30 25.84
CA ARG A 71 -6.83 -14.16 26.55
C ARG A 71 -8.00 -14.08 25.58
N THR A 72 -9.06 -14.84 25.85
CA THR A 72 -10.31 -14.76 25.07
C THR A 72 -10.97 -13.40 25.29
N LEU A 73 -11.45 -12.79 24.20
CA LEU A 73 -12.27 -11.60 24.23
C LEU A 73 -13.74 -12.01 24.41
N SER A 74 -14.40 -11.47 25.44
CA SER A 74 -15.80 -11.78 25.75
C SER A 74 -16.77 -10.85 25.01
N GLU A 75 -18.03 -11.27 24.92
CA GLU A 75 -19.18 -10.49 24.38
C GLU A 75 -19.16 -10.20 22.87
N ILE A 76 -18.22 -10.81 22.13
CA ILE A 76 -18.20 -10.75 20.66
C ILE A 76 -18.95 -11.95 20.07
N SER A 77 -20.07 -11.68 19.40
CA SER A 77 -20.81 -12.72 18.65
C SER A 77 -20.18 -12.95 17.28
N VAL A 78 -19.46 -14.06 17.12
CA VAL A 78 -18.71 -14.40 15.90
C VAL A 78 -19.46 -15.36 14.97
N ALA A 79 -20.52 -15.99 15.46
CA ALA A 79 -21.28 -17.02 14.75
C ALA A 79 -22.02 -16.43 13.55
N SER A 80 -21.39 -16.48 12.36
CA SER A 80 -21.88 -16.14 11.00
C SER A 80 -20.83 -15.40 10.18
N HIS A 81 -19.77 -14.88 10.83
CA HIS A 81 -18.79 -14.05 10.16
C HIS A 81 -17.64 -14.91 9.57
N LYS A 82 -17.12 -14.44 8.44
CA LYS A 82 -16.04 -15.13 7.69
C LYS A 82 -14.65 -14.59 8.01
N SER A 83 -14.56 -13.41 8.62
CA SER A 83 -13.31 -12.73 8.92
C SER A 83 -13.44 -11.84 10.15
N VAL A 84 -12.30 -11.58 10.79
CA VAL A 84 -12.14 -10.61 11.86
C VAL A 84 -11.10 -9.61 11.41
N SER A 85 -11.44 -8.32 11.39
CA SER A 85 -10.47 -7.26 11.22
C SER A 85 -10.20 -6.56 12.54
N VAL A 86 -8.96 -6.20 12.80
CA VAL A 86 -8.55 -5.41 13.97
C VAL A 86 -7.81 -4.17 13.52
N TYR A 87 -8.12 -3.03 14.14
CA TYR A 87 -7.48 -1.75 13.84
C TYR A 87 -6.50 -1.37 14.95
N TYR A 88 -5.30 -0.97 14.56
CA TYR A 88 -4.25 -0.47 15.43
C TYR A 88 -3.78 0.90 14.99
N TRP A 89 -3.24 1.67 15.92
CA TRP A 89 -2.53 2.89 15.57
C TRP A 89 -1.18 2.57 14.92
N SER A 90 -0.85 3.25 13.82
CA SER A 90 0.44 3.08 13.13
C SER A 90 1.66 3.41 14.00
N GLY A 91 1.51 4.24 15.02
CA GLY A 91 2.57 4.52 16.01
C GLY A 91 2.73 3.44 17.09
N ASP A 92 1.80 2.50 17.19
CA ASP A 92 1.95 1.32 18.05
C ASP A 92 2.63 0.19 17.27
N ASN A 93 3.95 0.28 17.13
CA ASN A 93 4.75 -0.69 16.38
C ASN A 93 4.63 -2.13 16.89
N GLY A 94 4.26 -2.31 18.17
CA GLY A 94 4.05 -3.62 18.77
C GLY A 94 2.62 -4.14 18.61
N PHE A 95 1.72 -3.35 18.03
CA PHE A 95 0.30 -3.66 17.86
C PHE A 95 -0.32 -4.25 19.14
N SER A 96 0.08 -3.67 20.28
CA SER A 96 -0.24 -4.16 21.62
C SER A 96 -1.61 -3.69 22.10
N LYS A 97 -2.14 -2.64 21.47
CA LYS A 97 -3.38 -1.97 21.87
C LYS A 97 -4.36 -1.92 20.69
N PRO A 98 -5.16 -2.98 20.48
CA PRO A 98 -6.22 -2.94 19.48
C PRO A 98 -7.16 -1.78 19.80
N LEU A 99 -7.66 -1.10 18.78
CA LEU A 99 -8.55 0.05 18.94
C LEU A 99 -10.01 -0.33 18.67
N LEU A 100 -10.23 -1.12 17.63
CA LEU A 100 -11.54 -1.60 17.17
C LEU A 100 -11.40 -2.99 16.58
N ILE A 101 -12.47 -3.79 16.71
CA ILE A 101 -12.64 -5.05 15.99
C ILE A 101 -13.84 -4.90 15.05
N GLN A 102 -13.71 -5.40 13.82
CA GLN A 102 -14.78 -5.46 12.82
C GLN A 102 -14.99 -6.92 12.41
N LEU A 103 -16.25 -7.37 12.39
CA LEU A 103 -16.59 -8.72 11.92
C LEU A 103 -17.16 -8.69 10.50
N GLY A 104 -16.52 -9.41 9.58
CA GLY A 104 -16.85 -9.39 8.15
C GLY A 104 -16.67 -8.03 7.50
N ASP A 105 -17.39 -7.80 6.40
CA ASP A 105 -17.30 -6.58 5.58
C ASP A 105 -18.36 -5.52 5.93
N GLY A 106 -19.23 -5.81 6.92
CA GLY A 106 -20.32 -4.92 7.33
C GLY A 106 -19.96 -3.98 8.49
N ASN A 107 -20.96 -3.24 8.97
CA ASN A 107 -20.86 -2.33 10.12
C ASN A 107 -20.98 -3.05 11.47
N ASN A 108 -20.31 -4.20 11.63
CA ASN A 108 -20.28 -4.95 12.89
C ASN A 108 -19.00 -4.63 13.63
N TYR A 109 -18.97 -3.46 14.28
CA TYR A 109 -17.81 -2.98 15.02
C TYR A 109 -17.99 -3.21 16.53
N TYR A 110 -16.89 -3.54 17.17
CA TYR A 110 -16.78 -3.73 18.61
C TYR A 110 -15.70 -2.82 19.16
N THR A 111 -15.96 -2.26 20.33
CA THR A 111 -15.02 -1.44 21.10
C THR A 111 -14.92 -1.97 22.52
N ASP A 112 -13.85 -1.61 23.21
CA ASP A 112 -13.72 -1.86 24.65
C ASP A 112 -13.35 -0.51 25.33
N PRO A 113 -14.33 0.24 25.86
CA PRO A 113 -14.07 1.60 26.34
C PRO A 113 -13.11 1.65 27.53
N GLU A 114 -12.97 0.54 28.27
CA GLU A 114 -12.17 0.45 29.49
C GLU A 114 -10.74 -0.06 29.23
N GLY A 115 -10.45 -0.57 28.02
CA GLY A 115 -9.14 -1.13 27.68
C GLY A 115 -8.89 -2.51 28.29
N GLY A 116 -9.95 -3.24 28.64
CA GLY A 116 -9.92 -4.58 29.20
C GLY A 116 -10.09 -5.68 28.16
N SER A 117 -10.90 -6.69 28.50
CA SER A 117 -11.24 -7.83 27.64
C SER A 117 -12.72 -7.91 27.28
N THR A 118 -13.51 -6.93 27.70
CA THR A 118 -14.97 -6.89 27.52
C THR A 118 -15.30 -5.99 26.35
N TRP A 119 -15.69 -6.60 25.23
CA TRP A 119 -15.93 -5.88 23.97
C TRP A 119 -17.42 -5.79 23.68
N SER A 120 -17.92 -4.57 23.53
CA SER A 120 -19.32 -4.31 23.22
C SER A 120 -19.49 -3.82 21.78
N LYS A 121 -20.58 -4.24 21.15
CA LYS A 121 -20.94 -3.79 19.80
C LYS A 121 -21.26 -2.30 19.82
N ASP A 122 -20.60 -1.51 18.99
CA ASP A 122 -20.89 -0.08 18.80
C ASP A 122 -21.61 0.11 17.46
N SER A 123 -22.94 0.18 17.51
CA SER A 123 -23.81 0.39 16.34
C SER A 123 -23.71 1.79 15.75
N GLY A 124 -23.08 2.75 16.45
CA GLY A 124 -22.83 4.10 15.94
C GLY A 124 -21.63 4.18 14.98
N ILE A 125 -20.90 3.08 14.80
CA ILE A 125 -19.77 3.01 13.87
C ILE A 125 -20.25 2.60 12.48
N THR A 126 -20.06 3.51 11.54
CA THR A 126 -20.26 3.33 10.11
C THR A 126 -18.97 3.67 9.39
N THR A 127 -18.88 3.43 8.07
CA THR A 127 -17.74 3.90 7.27
C THR A 127 -17.46 5.40 7.44
N GLY A 128 -18.52 6.23 7.54
CA GLY A 128 -18.38 7.69 7.72
C GLY A 128 -17.90 8.11 9.11
N THR A 129 -18.23 7.34 10.16
CA THR A 129 -17.88 7.66 11.56
C THR A 129 -16.68 6.87 12.08
N LEU A 130 -16.14 5.92 11.29
CA LEU A 130 -15.05 5.03 11.69
C LEU A 130 -13.79 5.79 12.09
N ARG A 131 -13.42 6.85 11.36
CA ARG A 131 -12.22 7.66 11.67
C ARG A 131 -12.33 8.33 13.04
N GLU A 132 -13.47 8.96 13.33
CA GLU A 132 -13.69 9.64 14.60
C GLU A 132 -13.66 8.65 15.78
N ARG A 133 -14.26 7.47 15.59
CA ARG A 133 -14.29 6.39 16.58
C ARG A 133 -12.91 5.82 16.84
N LEU A 134 -12.10 5.60 15.79
CA LEU A 134 -10.69 5.22 15.93
C LEU A 134 -9.87 6.29 16.67
N ASN A 135 -10.06 7.57 16.34
CA ASN A 135 -9.38 8.67 17.05
C ASN A 135 -9.76 8.69 18.53
N LYS A 136 -11.04 8.47 18.85
CA LYS A 136 -11.51 8.38 20.24
C LYS A 136 -10.84 7.24 21.00
N GLN A 137 -10.91 6.02 20.46
CA GLN A 137 -10.27 4.85 21.06
C GLN A 137 -8.75 5.04 21.20
N ASN A 138 -8.10 5.67 20.22
CA ASN A 138 -6.66 5.93 20.27
C ASN A 138 -6.29 6.97 21.33
N CYS A 139 -7.10 8.02 21.52
CA CYS A 139 -6.90 8.94 22.63
C CYS A 139 -7.02 8.19 23.97
N THR A 140 -8.07 7.40 24.16
CA THR A 140 -8.32 6.67 25.42
C THR A 140 -7.22 5.66 25.75
N ARG A 141 -6.76 4.88 24.77
CA ARG A 141 -5.82 3.77 24.99
C ARG A 141 -4.34 4.16 24.86
N ASN A 142 -4.02 5.08 23.96
CA ASN A 142 -2.65 5.45 23.62
C ASN A 142 -2.27 6.88 24.01
N GLN A 143 -3.20 7.67 24.55
CA GLN A 143 -2.95 9.10 24.85
C GLN A 143 -2.48 9.87 23.62
N VAL A 144 -3.05 9.53 22.46
CA VAL A 144 -2.75 10.17 21.17
C VAL A 144 -3.85 11.17 20.84
N HIS A 145 -3.46 12.40 20.53
CA HIS A 145 -4.39 13.51 20.34
C HIS A 145 -4.66 13.80 18.86
N VAL A 146 -5.83 14.35 18.56
CA VAL A 146 -6.06 15.10 17.33
C VAL A 146 -5.81 16.58 17.66
N ILE A 147 -5.03 17.27 16.83
CA ILE A 147 -4.82 18.72 16.96
C ILE A 147 -5.78 19.47 16.05
N ASP A 148 -6.45 20.47 16.60
CA ASP A 148 -7.29 21.44 15.90
C ASP A 148 -6.49 22.74 15.77
N LEU A 149 -6.04 23.01 14.55
CA LEU A 149 -5.24 24.17 14.21
C LEU A 149 -6.04 25.48 14.32
N SER A 150 -7.38 25.42 14.31
CA SER A 150 -8.21 26.59 14.57
C SER A 150 -8.17 27.04 16.02
N ASP A 151 -7.85 26.14 16.96
CA ASP A 151 -7.63 26.48 18.37
C ASP A 151 -6.18 26.94 18.56
N LYS A 152 -6.00 28.26 18.60
CA LYS A 152 -4.70 28.92 18.74
C LYS A 152 -4.36 29.27 20.19
N GLY A 153 -5.23 28.93 21.14
CA GLY A 153 -5.12 29.36 22.54
C GLY A 153 -5.15 30.89 22.72
N LYS A 154 -4.79 31.34 23.92
CA LYS A 154 -4.66 32.78 24.23
C LYS A 154 -3.23 33.27 23.99
N SER A 155 -3.08 34.54 23.60
CA SER A 155 -1.76 35.15 23.47
C SER A 155 -1.02 35.17 24.81
N GLY A 156 0.22 34.70 24.82
CA GLY A 156 1.13 34.72 25.97
C GLY A 156 0.75 33.81 27.15
N THR A 157 -0.42 33.16 27.12
CA THR A 157 -0.91 32.34 28.24
C THR A 157 -1.26 30.93 27.79
N PRO A 158 -0.57 29.89 28.28
CA PRO A 158 -0.94 28.50 28.06
C PRO A 158 -2.37 28.20 28.51
N THR A 159 -3.23 27.82 27.56
CA THR A 159 -4.60 27.38 27.84
C THR A 159 -4.71 25.87 27.69
N PRO A 160 -5.50 25.17 28.54
CA PRO A 160 -5.83 23.77 28.32
C PRO A 160 -6.53 23.60 26.98
N TYR A 161 -5.96 22.77 26.11
CA TYR A 161 -6.57 22.36 24.85
C TYR A 161 -7.45 21.14 25.08
N LYS A 162 -8.71 21.22 24.61
CA LYS A 162 -9.64 20.09 24.64
C LYS A 162 -9.52 19.32 23.33
N CYS A 163 -8.83 18.18 23.38
CA CYS A 163 -8.73 17.31 22.22
C CYS A 163 -10.13 16.84 21.79
N PRO A 164 -10.53 17.06 20.52
CA PRO A 164 -11.86 16.70 20.00
C PRO A 164 -12.19 15.22 20.16
N SER A 165 -11.16 14.38 20.24
CA SER A 165 -11.32 12.92 20.33
C SER A 165 -11.20 12.38 21.76
N CYS A 166 -10.94 13.22 22.76
CA CYS A 166 -10.76 12.76 24.14
C CYS A 166 -11.97 13.09 25.01
N ASP A 167 -12.31 12.19 25.95
CA ASP A 167 -13.35 12.43 26.94
C ASP A 167 -12.84 13.40 28.04
N ASN A 168 -12.74 14.70 27.73
CA ASN A 168 -12.47 15.90 28.58
C ASN A 168 -11.37 15.86 29.68
N THR A 169 -10.74 14.73 29.92
CA THR A 169 -9.84 14.44 31.05
C THR A 169 -8.38 14.57 30.67
N ARG A 170 -8.09 14.66 29.36
CA ARG A 170 -6.74 14.68 28.81
C ARG A 170 -6.58 15.94 27.97
N SER A 171 -5.76 16.86 28.47
CA SER A 171 -5.42 18.09 27.79
C SER A 171 -3.95 18.10 27.40
N ILE A 172 -3.67 18.68 26.24
CA ILE A 172 -2.39 19.34 25.98
C ILE A 172 -2.59 20.83 26.32
N LYS A 173 -1.55 21.64 26.27
CA LYS A 173 -1.69 23.10 26.35
C LYS A 173 -1.38 23.71 24.99
N VAL A 174 -2.14 24.73 24.65
CA VAL A 174 -1.97 25.54 23.45
C VAL A 174 -1.82 26.99 23.85
N TYR A 175 -0.95 27.72 23.16
CA TYR A 175 -0.80 29.16 23.28
C TYR A 175 -0.18 29.72 22.02
N SER A 176 -0.44 31.00 21.78
CA SER A 176 0.20 31.74 20.71
C SER A 176 1.07 32.85 21.30
N ASN A 177 2.13 33.23 20.58
CA ASN A 177 2.87 34.44 20.90
C ASN A 177 2.38 35.61 20.02
N TYR A 178 2.91 36.80 20.28
CA TYR A 178 2.57 38.00 19.51
C TYR A 178 3.04 37.96 18.04
N SER A 179 3.96 37.06 17.68
CA SER A 179 4.42 36.89 16.30
C SER A 179 3.52 35.96 15.47
N GLY A 180 2.36 35.56 15.99
CA GLY A 180 1.46 34.65 15.28
C GLY A 180 2.01 33.21 15.19
N THR A 181 2.81 32.80 16.17
CA THR A 181 3.28 31.42 16.31
C THR A 181 2.48 30.70 17.39
N THR A 182 1.86 29.57 17.05
CA THR A 182 1.12 28.71 17.97
C THR A 182 1.97 27.52 18.39
N PHE A 183 1.89 27.14 19.66
CA PHE A 183 2.63 26.02 20.24
C PHE A 183 1.67 25.02 20.88
N TYR A 184 1.80 23.75 20.50
CA TYR A 184 1.11 22.63 21.14
C TYR A 184 2.11 21.79 21.93
N GLN A 185 1.86 21.55 23.21
CA GLN A 185 2.79 20.84 24.10
C GLN A 185 2.06 20.11 25.24
N PRO A 186 2.67 19.13 25.93
CA PRO A 186 2.05 18.44 27.06
C PRO A 186 1.60 19.42 28.16
N TYR A 187 0.44 19.19 28.76
CA TYR A 187 -0.11 20.08 29.79
C TYR A 187 0.82 20.21 31.01
N ARG A 188 1.30 19.07 31.53
CA ARG A 188 2.30 19.03 32.60
C ARG A 188 3.70 18.99 31.98
N TYR A 189 4.36 20.14 31.91
CA TYR A 189 5.75 20.21 31.49
C TYR A 189 6.66 19.66 32.60
N ARG A 190 6.83 18.34 32.61
CA ARG A 190 7.96 17.71 33.31
C ARG A 190 9.10 17.57 32.31
N SER A 191 10.34 17.72 32.77
CA SER A 191 11.50 17.44 31.91
C SER A 191 11.35 16.05 31.29
N GLY A 192 11.40 15.97 29.96
CA GLY A 192 11.19 14.72 29.22
C GLY A 192 9.72 14.35 28.91
N SER A 193 8.74 15.17 29.31
CA SER A 193 7.35 14.95 28.89
C SER A 193 7.21 15.05 27.37
N SER A 194 6.46 14.11 26.79
CA SER A 194 6.14 14.08 25.37
C SER A 194 4.68 13.69 25.18
N PHE A 195 4.15 13.97 24.00
CA PHE A 195 2.81 13.59 23.60
C PHE A 195 2.82 13.07 22.17
N SER A 196 1.72 12.44 21.76
CA SER A 196 1.56 11.88 20.43
C SER A 196 0.34 12.49 19.74
N VAL A 197 0.37 12.53 18.41
CA VAL A 197 -0.69 13.10 17.57
C VAL A 197 -1.06 12.11 16.47
N THR A 198 -2.35 11.85 16.26
CA THR A 198 -2.82 10.99 15.16
C THR A 198 -2.93 11.78 13.87
N SER A 199 -3.57 12.95 13.97
CA SER A 199 -4.03 13.75 12.84
C SER A 199 -4.18 15.21 13.25
N PHE A 200 -4.35 16.05 12.25
CA PHE A 200 -4.61 17.46 12.38
C PHE A 200 -5.92 17.80 11.67
N LYS A 201 -6.60 18.82 12.17
CA LYS A 201 -7.77 19.40 11.53
C LYS A 201 -7.70 20.92 11.66
N ASP A 202 -8.34 21.65 10.75
CA ASP A 202 -8.64 23.06 10.90
C ASP A 202 -10.16 23.21 11.03
N ALA A 203 -10.62 23.45 12.25
CA ALA A 203 -12.03 23.40 12.64
C ALA A 203 -12.68 22.04 12.34
N SER A 204 -13.46 21.94 11.27
CA SER A 204 -14.13 20.70 10.83
C SER A 204 -13.41 19.96 9.69
N THR A 205 -12.36 20.55 9.13
CA THR A 205 -11.68 20.03 7.94
C THR A 205 -10.43 19.25 8.34
N TRP A 206 -10.28 18.01 7.87
CA TRP A 206 -9.08 17.22 8.13
C TRP A 206 -7.89 17.73 7.30
N GLU A 207 -6.73 17.87 7.92
CA GLU A 207 -5.50 18.24 7.22
C GLU A 207 -4.80 16.99 6.68
N LEU A 208 -4.62 16.95 5.36
CA LEU A 208 -3.97 15.87 4.60
C LEU A 208 -2.47 16.12 4.49
N GLY A 209 -1.67 15.06 4.33
CA GLY A 209 -0.22 15.18 4.17
C GLY A 209 0.61 15.26 5.44
N LEU A 210 -0.05 15.42 6.60
CA LEU A 210 0.62 15.37 7.90
C LEU A 210 0.66 13.92 8.44
N PRO A 211 1.81 13.44 8.92
CA PRO A 211 1.92 12.09 9.47
C PRO A 211 1.37 12.00 10.89
N SER A 212 1.09 10.79 11.36
CA SER A 212 0.99 10.54 12.80
C SER A 212 2.35 10.72 13.47
N ILE A 213 2.34 11.34 14.65
CA ILE A 213 3.53 11.74 15.38
C ILE A 213 3.54 11.04 16.73
N LYS A 214 4.67 10.43 17.11
CA LYS A 214 4.83 9.74 18.39
C LYS A 214 5.92 10.40 19.23
N GLY A 215 5.58 10.74 20.47
CA GLY A 215 6.54 11.15 21.49
C GLY A 215 7.27 12.46 21.17
N VAL A 216 6.55 13.48 20.69
CA VAL A 216 7.11 14.83 20.50
C VAL A 216 6.96 15.70 21.73
N ARG A 217 7.91 16.62 21.94
CA ARG A 217 7.87 17.57 23.06
C ARG A 217 6.97 18.77 22.78
N ASN A 218 7.02 19.28 21.56
CA ASN A 218 6.16 20.34 21.08
C ASN A 218 5.94 20.21 19.57
N ILE A 219 4.86 20.82 19.11
CA ILE A 219 4.60 21.11 17.70
C ILE A 219 4.41 22.61 17.60
N THR A 220 5.11 23.23 16.67
CA THR A 220 5.05 24.67 16.43
C THR A 220 4.39 24.94 15.09
N VAL A 221 3.48 25.92 15.05
CA VAL A 221 2.77 26.38 13.85
C VAL A 221 3.02 27.87 13.69
N GLU A 222 3.75 28.26 12.65
CA GLU A 222 3.97 29.66 12.29
C GLU A 222 2.92 30.06 11.26
N TRP A 223 1.99 30.95 11.61
CA TRP A 223 0.89 31.32 10.73
C TRP A 223 1.28 32.37 9.69
N HIS A 224 2.10 33.35 10.07
CA HIS A 224 2.49 34.47 9.21
C HIS A 224 3.88 34.98 9.61
N LYS A 225 4.93 34.59 8.88
CA LYS A 225 6.17 35.38 8.86
C LYS A 225 6.00 36.48 7.83
N SER A 226 6.39 37.71 8.14
CA SER A 226 6.29 38.87 7.24
C SER A 226 6.89 38.56 5.86
N GLY A 227 6.03 38.29 4.88
CA GLY A 227 6.40 37.92 3.50
C GLY A 227 5.86 36.56 3.03
N ASP A 228 5.60 35.63 3.95
CA ASP A 228 5.13 34.27 3.61
C ASP A 228 3.62 34.13 3.79
N LYS A 229 2.97 33.61 2.74
CA LYS A 229 1.52 33.42 2.67
C LYS A 229 1.00 32.14 3.34
N PHE A 230 1.87 31.15 3.55
CA PHE A 230 1.46 29.81 3.95
C PHE A 230 1.97 29.44 5.34
N PRO A 231 1.11 28.85 6.20
CA PRO A 231 1.53 28.36 7.50
C PRO A 231 2.62 27.28 7.41
N LEU A 232 3.53 27.28 8.39
CA LEU A 232 4.59 26.27 8.57
C LEU A 232 4.37 25.50 9.86
N ILE A 233 4.28 24.17 9.77
CA ILE A 233 4.29 23.27 10.92
C ILE A 233 5.68 22.66 11.05
N TYR A 234 6.25 22.66 12.26
CA TYR A 234 7.48 21.91 12.52
C TYR A 234 7.54 21.33 13.93
N TYR A 235 8.31 20.26 14.04
CA TYR A 235 8.59 19.57 15.30
C TYR A 235 9.91 18.81 15.21
N ASN A 236 10.44 18.37 16.34
CA ASN A 236 11.67 17.58 16.40
C ASN A 236 11.36 16.12 16.79
N GLN A 237 11.74 15.18 15.94
CA GLN A 237 11.61 13.74 16.17
C GLN A 237 12.80 13.02 15.50
N GLY A 238 13.95 12.98 16.19
CA GLY A 238 15.21 12.50 15.60
C GLY A 238 15.81 13.47 14.58
N GLY A 239 15.43 14.74 14.63
CA GLY A 239 15.71 15.76 13.62
C GLY A 239 14.51 16.69 13.46
N GLN A 240 14.75 17.92 13.01
CA GLN A 240 13.67 18.87 12.74
C GLN A 240 12.96 18.48 11.44
N LYS A 241 11.63 18.40 11.50
CA LYS A 241 10.76 18.15 10.34
C LYS A 241 9.91 19.37 10.08
N PHE A 242 9.72 19.71 8.82
CA PHE A 242 8.98 20.89 8.38
C PHE A 242 7.88 20.46 7.42
N PHE A 243 6.69 21.03 7.59
CA PHE A 243 5.55 20.80 6.75
C PHE A 243 4.97 22.14 6.34
N ARG A 244 4.76 22.34 5.04
CA ARG A 244 4.18 23.57 4.51
C ARG A 244 2.85 23.27 3.84
N ARG A 245 1.91 24.20 3.97
CA ARG A 245 0.61 24.13 3.31
C ARG A 245 0.78 24.31 1.79
N ASN A 246 0.10 23.50 1.00
CA ASN A 246 0.26 23.51 -0.47
C ASN A 246 -0.39 24.72 -1.14
N SER A 247 -1.46 25.30 -0.57
CA SER A 247 -2.06 26.56 -1.01
C SER A 247 -2.85 27.23 0.14
N GLU A 248 -3.32 28.48 -0.04
CA GLU A 248 -3.95 29.28 1.05
C GLU A 248 -5.29 28.65 1.51
N ASN A 249 -5.97 27.97 0.59
CA ASN A 249 -7.33 27.45 0.78
C ASN A 249 -7.42 25.92 0.76
N GLU A 250 -6.29 25.21 0.72
CA GLU A 250 -6.28 23.75 0.75
C GLU A 250 -5.92 23.21 2.12
N ASN A 251 -6.60 22.16 2.54
CA ASN A 251 -6.30 21.38 3.74
C ASN A 251 -5.15 20.38 3.54
N THR A 252 -4.11 20.75 2.79
CA THR A 252 -3.06 19.83 2.32
C THR A 252 -1.67 20.33 2.67
N TRP A 253 -0.82 19.42 3.13
CA TRP A 253 0.52 19.70 3.63
C TRP A 253 1.56 18.81 2.97
N ILE A 254 2.79 19.31 2.86
CA ILE A 254 3.90 18.59 2.25
C ILE A 254 5.12 18.71 3.16
N GLU A 255 5.79 17.58 3.42
CA GLU A 255 7.06 17.58 4.14
C GLU A 255 8.17 18.19 3.27
N VAL A 256 8.88 19.18 3.80
CA VAL A 256 9.98 19.87 3.13
C VAL A 256 11.26 19.77 3.94
N SER A 257 12.41 19.77 3.26
CA SER A 257 13.72 19.56 3.89
C SER A 257 14.18 20.67 4.83
N ASN A 258 13.69 21.90 4.67
CA ASN A 258 14.05 23.01 5.55
C ASN A 258 12.93 24.05 5.61
N ALA A 259 13.00 24.93 6.62
CA ALA A 259 12.02 25.98 6.87
C ALA A 259 11.80 26.90 5.67
N ASN A 260 12.80 27.11 4.81
CA ASN A 260 12.77 28.00 3.64
C ASN A 260 12.48 27.25 2.33
N GLY A 261 12.24 25.94 2.37
CA GLY A 261 11.91 25.15 1.19
C GLY A 261 10.50 25.49 0.76
N HIS A 262 10.33 26.46 -0.12
CA HIS A 262 9.01 26.87 -0.60
C HIS A 262 8.47 25.85 -1.62
N PRO A 263 7.34 25.17 -1.36
CA PRO A 263 6.37 24.99 -2.41
C PRO A 263 5.79 26.39 -2.69
N THR A 264 5.79 26.82 -3.95
CA THR A 264 5.30 28.13 -4.41
C THR A 264 3.78 28.24 -4.36
N GLY A 265 3.11 27.57 -3.41
CA GLY A 265 1.66 27.40 -3.42
C GLY A 265 1.17 26.46 -4.54
N THR A 266 2.07 25.68 -5.15
CA THR A 266 1.78 24.86 -6.33
C THR A 266 1.87 23.39 -5.98
N THR A 267 0.89 22.60 -6.44
CA THR A 267 0.94 21.13 -6.42
C THR A 267 2.29 20.63 -6.95
N PRO A 268 3.06 19.87 -6.15
CA PRO A 268 4.41 19.47 -6.54
C PRO A 268 4.37 18.52 -7.72
N ASN A 269 5.33 18.63 -8.62
CA ASN A 269 5.49 17.72 -9.76
C ASN A 269 6.71 16.82 -9.54
N LEU A 270 6.47 15.52 -9.39
CA LEU A 270 7.45 14.57 -8.85
C LEU A 270 7.74 13.44 -9.84
N PRO A 271 9.02 13.08 -10.08
CA PRO A 271 9.34 11.79 -10.66
C PRO A 271 9.11 10.72 -9.60
N LEU A 272 8.40 9.64 -9.93
CA LEU A 272 8.22 8.50 -9.04
C LEU A 272 9.07 7.32 -9.50
N ASP A 273 9.65 6.58 -8.56
CA ASP A 273 10.26 5.29 -8.84
C ASP A 273 9.55 4.23 -8.00
N LEU A 274 8.88 3.27 -8.65
CA LEU A 274 8.09 2.24 -7.98
C LEU A 274 8.95 1.11 -7.40
N SER A 275 10.25 1.09 -7.63
CA SER A 275 11.18 0.11 -7.02
C SER A 275 11.56 0.46 -5.57
N LYS A 276 11.15 1.63 -5.13
CA LYS A 276 11.61 2.31 -3.92
C LYS A 276 10.71 1.98 -2.73
N SER A 277 11.31 1.46 -1.66
CA SER A 277 10.58 1.21 -0.40
C SER A 277 10.44 2.49 0.44
N SER A 278 9.86 2.42 1.64
CA SER A 278 9.61 3.59 2.49
C SER A 278 10.87 4.43 2.80
N GLY A 279 10.68 5.74 3.01
CA GLY A 279 11.73 6.64 3.52
C GLY A 279 12.51 7.41 2.45
N ILE A 280 11.89 7.64 1.29
CA ILE A 280 12.56 8.22 0.12
C ILE A 280 12.13 9.66 -0.09
N THR A 281 13.13 10.49 -0.41
CA THR A 281 12.97 11.89 -0.76
C THR A 281 13.20 12.07 -2.25
N TYR A 282 12.36 12.88 -2.86
CA TYR A 282 12.42 13.24 -4.28
C TYR A 282 12.69 14.74 -4.40
N SER A 283 13.46 15.14 -5.42
CA SER A 283 13.60 16.56 -5.74
C SER A 283 12.32 17.05 -6.41
N GLY A 284 11.62 18.00 -5.79
CA GLY A 284 10.43 18.65 -6.33
C GLY A 284 10.71 20.07 -6.78
N GLY A 285 11.87 20.32 -7.39
CA GLY A 285 12.37 21.67 -7.71
C GLY A 285 13.32 22.20 -6.63
N SER A 286 13.00 23.34 -6.02
CA SER A 286 13.85 24.00 -5.00
C SER A 286 13.87 23.31 -3.63
N SER A 287 13.04 22.27 -3.43
CA SER A 287 12.97 21.53 -2.18
C SER A 287 12.96 20.03 -2.41
N ASN A 288 13.55 19.29 -1.47
CA ASN A 288 13.36 17.85 -1.37
C ASN A 288 12.03 17.58 -0.68
N ILE A 289 11.18 16.78 -1.33
CA ILE A 289 9.86 16.36 -0.87
C ILE A 289 9.92 14.89 -0.50
N SER A 290 9.53 14.56 0.72
CA SER A 290 9.43 13.17 1.17
C SER A 290 8.14 12.53 0.68
N ILE A 291 8.23 11.34 0.06
CA ILE A 291 7.04 10.54 -0.28
C ILE A 291 6.90 9.41 0.72
N THR A 292 5.67 9.21 1.21
CA THR A 292 5.33 8.07 2.03
C THR A 292 5.03 6.88 1.13
N VAL A 293 5.64 5.72 1.44
CA VAL A 293 5.32 4.44 0.78
C VAL A 293 4.64 3.52 1.78
N LEU A 294 3.35 3.28 1.58
CA LEU A 294 2.51 2.41 2.39
C LEU A 294 2.48 1.01 1.78
N ARG A 295 2.97 0.02 2.53
CA ARG A 295 2.97 -1.39 2.11
C ARG A 295 1.78 -2.13 2.72
N SER A 296 0.99 -2.80 1.89
CA SER A 296 -0.14 -3.67 2.27
C SER A 296 0.06 -5.09 1.75
N HIS A 297 -0.26 -6.12 2.54
CA HIS A 297 -0.40 -7.50 2.08
C HIS A 297 -1.86 -7.79 1.75
N ILE A 298 -2.20 -7.95 0.48
CA ILE A 298 -3.60 -8.06 0.04
C ILE A 298 -4.11 -9.51 -0.05
N GLY A 299 -3.24 -10.50 0.16
CA GLY A 299 -3.57 -11.92 0.07
C GLY A 299 -2.98 -12.60 -1.16
N ASP A 300 -3.01 -13.93 -1.21
CA ASP A 300 -2.53 -14.77 -2.32
C ASP A 300 -1.11 -14.45 -2.83
N GLY A 301 -0.24 -14.00 -1.90
CA GLY A 301 1.14 -13.63 -2.18
C GLY A 301 1.30 -12.27 -2.86
N TYR A 302 0.23 -11.50 -2.98
CA TYR A 302 0.25 -10.15 -3.57
C TYR A 302 0.47 -9.05 -2.52
N TYR A 303 1.15 -8.00 -2.96
CA TYR A 303 1.49 -6.83 -2.16
C TYR A 303 1.17 -5.56 -2.91
N ARG A 304 0.69 -4.53 -2.20
CA ARG A 304 0.53 -3.17 -2.72
C ARG A 304 1.57 -2.27 -2.09
N TYR A 305 2.28 -1.50 -2.91
CA TYR A 305 3.13 -0.39 -2.48
C TYR A 305 2.51 0.90 -2.98
N GLN A 306 1.95 1.68 -2.07
CA GLN A 306 1.25 2.91 -2.37
C GLN A 306 2.12 4.12 -2.04
N TYR A 307 2.43 4.90 -3.06
CA TYR A 307 3.21 6.13 -3.02
C TYR A 307 2.25 7.31 -2.90
N SER A 308 2.34 8.05 -1.81
CA SER A 308 1.47 9.21 -1.56
C SER A 308 2.18 10.29 -0.74
N LEU A 309 1.67 11.52 -0.84
CA LEU A 309 1.91 12.56 0.15
C LEU A 309 0.83 12.49 1.24
N ARG A 310 0.52 11.29 1.75
CA ARG A 310 -0.54 11.02 2.76
C ARG A 310 -1.85 11.74 2.47
N GLY A 311 -2.31 11.64 1.22
CA GLY A 311 -3.56 12.23 0.75
C GLY A 311 -3.43 13.63 0.17
N ALA A 312 -2.33 14.35 0.40
CA ALA A 312 -2.09 15.61 -0.28
C ALA A 312 -1.88 15.36 -1.80
N PRO A 313 -2.43 16.23 -2.67
CA PRO A 313 -2.32 16.09 -4.11
C PRO A 313 -0.88 16.34 -4.59
N PHE A 314 -0.48 15.62 -5.63
CA PHE A 314 0.76 15.85 -6.37
C PHE A 314 0.60 15.50 -7.84
N LYS A 315 1.39 16.12 -8.70
CA LYS A 315 1.53 15.73 -10.11
C LYS A 315 2.72 14.80 -10.23
N VAL A 316 2.67 13.94 -11.22
CA VAL A 316 3.76 13.03 -11.55
C VAL A 316 4.13 13.27 -13.00
N ASN A 317 5.40 13.60 -13.25
CA ASN A 317 5.90 13.82 -14.62
C ASN A 317 6.44 12.54 -15.24
N GLU A 318 6.86 11.59 -14.42
CA GLU A 318 7.51 10.37 -14.85
C GLU A 318 7.31 9.29 -13.79
N ILE A 319 7.00 8.07 -14.23
CA ILE A 319 6.99 6.88 -13.36
C ILE A 319 8.11 5.96 -13.85
N LYS A 320 8.96 5.53 -12.93
CA LYS A 320 10.11 4.65 -13.17
C LYS A 320 10.00 3.38 -12.36
N HIS A 321 10.83 2.41 -12.69
CA HIS A 321 11.14 1.28 -11.86
C HIS A 321 12.62 0.95 -11.99
N GLU A 322 13.37 1.00 -10.87
CA GLU A 322 14.82 0.84 -10.86
C GLU A 322 15.52 1.81 -11.83
N GLY A 323 15.03 3.05 -11.88
CA GLY A 323 15.52 4.08 -12.81
C GLY A 323 15.04 3.96 -14.26
N ILE A 324 14.39 2.86 -14.65
CA ILE A 324 13.87 2.64 -16.01
C ILE A 324 12.47 3.27 -16.15
N PRO A 325 12.24 4.20 -17.09
CA PRO A 325 10.91 4.79 -17.32
C PRO A 325 9.86 3.73 -17.68
N LEU A 326 8.67 3.86 -17.10
CA LEU A 326 7.49 3.07 -17.41
C LEU A 326 6.63 3.85 -18.41
N THR A 327 6.89 3.64 -19.71
CA THR A 327 6.23 4.37 -20.79
C THR A 327 4.77 3.93 -20.96
N GLY A 328 3.95 4.71 -21.68
CA GLY A 328 2.52 4.38 -21.91
C GLY A 328 1.57 4.68 -20.74
N ILE A 329 2.08 5.25 -19.65
CA ILE A 329 1.28 5.79 -18.55
C ILE A 329 1.18 7.30 -18.75
N SER A 330 -0.02 7.82 -19.03
CA SER A 330 -0.26 9.25 -19.22
C SER A 330 -1.47 9.69 -18.41
N PHE A 331 -1.33 10.78 -17.67
CA PHE A 331 -2.39 11.45 -16.93
C PHE A 331 -2.02 12.94 -16.82
N GLN A 332 -3.02 13.81 -16.72
CA GLN A 332 -2.82 15.26 -16.60
C GLN A 332 -3.21 15.79 -15.22
N ASP A 333 -4.09 15.08 -14.55
CA ASP A 333 -4.66 15.48 -13.27
C ASP A 333 -3.68 15.28 -12.11
N ALA A 334 -3.90 16.04 -11.04
CA ALA A 334 -3.22 15.77 -9.78
C ALA A 334 -3.69 14.44 -9.20
N LEU A 335 -2.78 13.69 -8.61
CA LEU A 335 -3.01 12.39 -7.99
C LEU A 335 -2.94 12.52 -6.46
N THR A 336 -3.70 11.69 -5.74
CA THR A 336 -3.54 11.50 -4.29
C THR A 336 -2.62 10.33 -3.96
N SER A 337 -2.54 9.34 -4.85
CA SER A 337 -1.58 8.26 -4.74
C SER A 337 -1.33 7.54 -6.07
N VAL A 338 -0.19 6.85 -6.14
CA VAL A 338 0.16 5.88 -7.17
C VAL A 338 0.46 4.57 -6.46
N SER A 339 -0.10 3.44 -6.90
CA SER A 339 0.15 2.13 -6.30
C SER A 339 0.71 1.15 -7.31
N GLY A 340 1.75 0.42 -6.93
CA GLY A 340 2.22 -0.77 -7.65
C GLY A 340 1.79 -2.05 -6.94
N TYR A 341 1.25 -3.00 -7.70
CA TYR A 341 0.84 -4.33 -7.20
C TYR A 341 1.83 -5.40 -7.65
N TYR A 342 2.39 -6.12 -6.68
CA TYR A 342 3.49 -7.06 -6.89
C TYR A 342 3.10 -8.48 -6.47
N TYR A 343 3.60 -9.50 -7.18
CA TYR A 343 3.52 -10.89 -6.75
C TYR A 343 4.85 -11.39 -6.17
N GLY A 344 4.83 -12.10 -5.04
CA GLY A 344 5.98 -12.90 -4.57
C GLY A 344 7.14 -12.16 -3.89
N GLY A 345 7.10 -10.83 -3.76
CA GLY A 345 8.22 -10.03 -3.22
C GLY A 345 8.09 -9.65 -1.74
N LYS A 346 9.20 -9.67 -0.98
CA LYS A 346 9.33 -8.85 0.25
C LYS A 346 9.60 -7.38 -0.07
N ASN A 347 10.21 -7.11 -1.22
CA ASN A 347 10.64 -5.79 -1.68
C ASN A 347 10.08 -5.50 -3.07
N PRO A 348 9.78 -4.22 -3.39
CA PRO A 348 9.26 -3.83 -4.70
C PRO A 348 10.35 -3.72 -5.78
N THR A 349 11.58 -4.16 -5.52
CA THR A 349 12.72 -4.00 -6.44
C THR A 349 12.64 -4.91 -7.67
N ASP A 350 11.98 -6.06 -7.58
CA ASP A 350 11.84 -6.93 -8.76
C ASP A 350 10.74 -6.39 -9.69
N GLN A 351 11.17 -5.64 -10.71
CA GLN A 351 10.29 -5.08 -11.74
C GLN A 351 9.43 -6.14 -12.42
N SER A 352 9.94 -7.36 -12.56
CA SER A 352 9.18 -8.44 -13.19
C SER A 352 7.92 -8.73 -12.38
N ASN A 353 7.96 -8.57 -11.06
CA ASN A 353 6.86 -8.88 -10.17
C ASN A 353 5.76 -7.83 -10.14
N LEU A 354 5.99 -6.63 -10.69
CA LEU A 354 4.96 -5.60 -10.84
C LEU A 354 3.94 -6.03 -11.90
N LEU A 355 2.69 -6.21 -11.49
CA LEU A 355 1.60 -6.71 -12.33
C LEU A 355 0.65 -5.60 -12.78
N LEU A 356 0.31 -4.69 -11.86
CA LEU A 356 -0.69 -3.65 -12.05
C LEU A 356 -0.22 -2.35 -11.42
N ILE A 357 -0.52 -1.23 -12.05
CA ILE A 357 -0.35 0.12 -11.51
C ILE A 357 -1.74 0.74 -11.36
N GLU A 358 -2.03 1.31 -10.20
CA GLU A 358 -3.25 2.10 -9.93
C GLU A 358 -2.85 3.57 -9.74
N LEU A 359 -3.56 4.47 -10.41
CA LEU A 359 -3.51 5.91 -10.17
C LEU A 359 -4.82 6.35 -9.52
N VAL A 360 -4.74 7.13 -8.44
CA VAL A 360 -5.90 7.69 -7.75
C VAL A 360 -5.94 9.19 -8.00
N ILE A 361 -6.94 9.67 -8.74
CA ILE A 361 -7.05 11.06 -9.16
C ILE A 361 -7.58 11.92 -8.01
N SER A 362 -6.94 13.05 -7.74
CA SER A 362 -7.32 13.97 -6.67
C SER A 362 -8.67 14.66 -6.94
N GLY A 363 -9.43 14.90 -5.87
CA GLY A 363 -10.73 15.58 -5.94
C GLY A 363 -11.84 14.76 -6.60
N SER A 364 -11.56 13.52 -7.01
CA SER A 364 -12.54 12.61 -7.60
C SER A 364 -12.43 11.22 -6.99
N ASN A 365 -13.46 10.40 -7.17
CA ASN A 365 -13.39 8.97 -6.85
C ASN A 365 -12.96 8.16 -8.09
N THR A 366 -12.07 8.70 -8.92
CA THR A 366 -11.68 8.10 -10.19
C THR A 366 -10.37 7.33 -10.05
N TYR A 367 -10.35 6.13 -10.62
CA TYR A 367 -9.20 5.22 -10.57
C TYR A 367 -8.81 4.82 -11.99
N GLN A 368 -7.52 4.96 -12.30
CA GLN A 368 -6.97 4.47 -13.55
C GLN A 368 -6.03 3.30 -13.28
N TYR A 369 -6.05 2.31 -14.17
CA TYR A 369 -5.29 1.08 -14.01
C TYR A 369 -4.43 0.85 -15.25
N PHE A 370 -3.20 0.40 -15.04
CA PHE A 370 -2.27 0.10 -16.13
C PHE A 370 -1.64 -1.28 -15.90
N TYR A 371 -1.45 -2.03 -16.99
CA TYR A 371 -0.83 -3.35 -16.98
C TYR A 371 0.10 -3.55 -18.18
N ARG A 372 0.96 -4.57 -18.12
CA ARG A 372 1.80 -4.96 -19.25
C ARG A 372 1.09 -5.97 -20.15
N ARG A 373 1.03 -5.67 -21.45
CA ARG A 373 0.57 -6.63 -22.48
C ARG A 373 1.66 -7.57 -22.95
N THR A 374 2.92 -7.14 -22.87
CA THR A 374 4.09 -7.94 -23.25
C THR A 374 5.12 -7.93 -22.11
N LYS A 375 5.95 -8.96 -22.02
CA LYS A 375 6.79 -9.23 -20.85
C LYS A 375 7.84 -8.14 -20.61
N ASP A 376 8.52 -7.73 -21.68
CA ASP A 376 9.66 -6.81 -21.63
C ASP A 376 9.28 -5.38 -22.06
N ALA A 377 7.97 -5.10 -22.18
CA ALA A 377 7.55 -3.72 -22.43
C ALA A 377 7.76 -2.88 -21.16
N ASP A 378 8.65 -1.90 -21.30
CA ASP A 378 8.57 -0.63 -20.60
C ASP A 378 7.21 0.05 -20.84
N LYS A 379 6.57 -0.25 -21.97
CA LYS A 379 5.25 0.24 -22.36
C LYS A 379 4.10 -0.45 -21.62
N TRP A 380 3.46 0.30 -20.75
CA TRP A 380 2.21 -0.03 -20.09
C TRP A 380 1.01 0.31 -20.97
N THR A 381 -0.08 -0.43 -20.77
CA THR A 381 -1.36 -0.19 -21.42
C THR A 381 -2.43 0.05 -20.37
N GLU A 382 -3.28 1.04 -20.61
CA GLU A 382 -4.43 1.31 -19.77
C GLU A 382 -5.39 0.10 -19.76
N TYR A 383 -5.84 -0.27 -18.56
CA TYR A 383 -6.86 -1.26 -18.32
C TYR A 383 -8.22 -0.56 -18.22
N TYR A 384 -8.85 -0.38 -19.37
CA TYR A 384 -10.17 0.23 -19.46
C TYR A 384 -11.25 -0.68 -18.85
N ARG A 385 -12.08 -0.14 -17.95
CA ARG A 385 -13.22 -0.81 -17.33
C ARG A 385 -14.51 -0.11 -17.72
N SER A 386 -15.23 -0.66 -18.69
CA SER A 386 -16.49 -0.09 -19.18
C SER A 386 -17.49 0.14 -18.04
N GLY A 387 -17.84 1.41 -17.78
CA GLY A 387 -18.88 1.79 -16.80
C GLY A 387 -18.46 1.68 -15.32
N GLN A 388 -17.18 1.51 -15.02
CA GLN A 388 -16.69 1.27 -13.65
C GLN A 388 -15.47 2.11 -13.25
N GLU A 389 -15.17 3.19 -13.99
CA GLU A 389 -14.00 4.06 -13.75
C GLU A 389 -13.98 4.70 -12.35
N THR A 390 -15.15 4.85 -11.73
CA THR A 390 -15.29 5.41 -10.37
C THR A 390 -15.22 4.36 -9.26
N SER A 391 -15.22 3.07 -9.59
CA SER A 391 -15.15 1.99 -8.61
C SER A 391 -13.73 1.50 -8.46
N ARG A 392 -13.19 1.54 -7.25
CA ARG A 392 -11.85 1.00 -7.00
C ARG A 392 -11.88 -0.53 -7.11
N LEU A 393 -10.88 -1.12 -7.76
CA LEU A 393 -10.60 -2.55 -7.66
C LEU A 393 -10.16 -2.88 -6.22
N GLN A 394 -10.93 -3.69 -5.52
CA GLN A 394 -10.64 -4.09 -4.14
C GLN A 394 -11.14 -5.50 -3.85
N GLY A 395 -10.64 -6.09 -2.76
CA GLY A 395 -11.07 -7.43 -2.31
C GLY A 395 -10.93 -8.49 -3.40
N LYS A 396 -12.00 -9.25 -3.62
CA LYS A 396 -12.05 -10.38 -4.57
C LYS A 396 -11.76 -9.94 -6.01
N ASP A 397 -12.35 -8.84 -6.47
CA ASP A 397 -12.22 -8.37 -7.86
C ASP A 397 -10.76 -7.99 -8.18
N LEU A 398 -10.07 -7.35 -7.22
CA LEU A 398 -8.65 -7.04 -7.35
C LEU A 398 -7.81 -8.32 -7.41
N ILE A 399 -8.05 -9.28 -6.52
CA ILE A 399 -7.32 -10.55 -6.47
C ILE A 399 -7.52 -11.35 -7.76
N GLU A 400 -8.75 -11.45 -8.25
CA GLU A 400 -9.06 -12.09 -9.54
C GLU A 400 -8.28 -11.41 -10.68
N LYS A 401 -8.26 -10.08 -10.71
CA LYS A 401 -7.50 -9.36 -11.74
C LYS A 401 -6.00 -9.62 -11.66
N LEU A 402 -5.43 -9.64 -10.46
CA LEU A 402 -4.01 -9.93 -10.26
C LEU A 402 -3.67 -11.38 -10.65
N ASN A 403 -4.56 -12.33 -10.39
CA ASN A 403 -4.42 -13.72 -10.84
C ASN A 403 -4.41 -13.83 -12.38
N GLU A 404 -5.28 -13.10 -13.08
CA GLU A 404 -5.25 -13.01 -14.54
C GLU A 404 -3.92 -12.47 -15.06
N LEU A 405 -3.46 -11.35 -14.50
CA LEU A 405 -2.21 -10.69 -14.92
C LEU A 405 -0.99 -11.55 -14.62
N LYS A 406 -0.98 -12.27 -13.49
CA LYS A 406 0.04 -13.26 -13.18
C LYS A 406 0.07 -14.39 -14.22
N LYS A 407 -1.10 -14.94 -14.58
CA LYS A 407 -1.20 -15.98 -15.61
C LYS A 407 -0.75 -15.49 -16.98
N LEU A 408 -1.10 -14.25 -17.34
CA LEU A 408 -0.63 -13.60 -18.57
C LEU A 408 0.90 -13.50 -18.58
N LYS A 409 1.51 -13.00 -17.50
CA LYS A 409 2.98 -12.92 -17.36
C LYS A 409 3.65 -14.28 -17.54
N GLU A 410 3.13 -15.33 -16.90
CA GLU A 410 3.69 -16.68 -17.03
C GLU A 410 3.51 -17.26 -18.45
N THR A 411 2.43 -16.90 -19.14
CA THR A 411 2.21 -17.27 -20.55
C THR A 411 3.22 -16.58 -21.46
N LEU A 412 3.44 -15.29 -21.27
CA LEU A 412 4.43 -14.52 -22.03
C LEU A 412 5.84 -15.08 -21.85
N LYS A 413 6.24 -15.41 -20.60
CA LYS A 413 7.54 -16.07 -20.33
C LYS A 413 7.72 -17.39 -21.07
N LYS A 414 6.65 -18.20 -21.21
CA LYS A 414 6.70 -19.45 -21.97
C LYS A 414 6.85 -19.17 -23.46
N LEU A 415 6.21 -18.12 -23.97
CA LEU A 415 6.31 -17.74 -25.37
C LEU A 415 7.75 -17.33 -25.74
N ASP A 416 8.45 -16.56 -24.91
CA ASP A 416 9.85 -16.19 -25.25
C ASP A 416 10.78 -17.39 -25.24
N LYS A 417 10.56 -18.34 -24.32
CA LYS A 417 11.33 -19.60 -24.30
C LYS A 417 11.10 -20.38 -25.59
N LEU A 418 9.88 -20.36 -26.14
CA LEU A 418 9.60 -20.98 -27.44
C LEU A 418 10.34 -20.24 -28.56
N THR A 419 10.32 -18.92 -28.58
CA THR A 419 11.07 -18.11 -29.57
C THR A 419 12.58 -18.34 -29.48
N GLU A 420 13.14 -18.48 -28.27
CA GLU A 420 14.55 -18.82 -28.07
C GLU A 420 14.88 -20.22 -28.62
N LEU A 421 13.99 -21.20 -28.39
CA LEU A 421 14.15 -22.56 -28.91
C LEU A 421 14.04 -22.60 -30.44
N GLU A 422 13.15 -21.81 -31.03
CA GLU A 422 13.05 -21.66 -32.49
C GLU A 422 14.33 -21.07 -33.08
N ALA A 423 14.90 -20.03 -32.45
CA ALA A 423 16.17 -19.45 -32.86
C ALA A 423 17.32 -20.46 -32.81
N LYS A 424 17.39 -21.28 -31.74
CA LYS A 424 18.38 -22.36 -31.62
C LYS A 424 18.19 -23.44 -32.68
N LEU A 425 16.95 -23.82 -32.97
CA LEU A 425 16.64 -24.81 -33.99
C LEU A 425 17.07 -24.33 -35.38
N ASP A 426 16.86 -23.05 -35.70
CA ASP A 426 17.27 -22.49 -36.99
C ASP A 426 18.79 -22.36 -37.11
N GLN A 427 19.50 -22.09 -36.01
CA GLN A 427 20.96 -22.16 -35.97
C GLN A 427 21.47 -23.58 -36.29
N ILE A 428 20.89 -24.62 -35.66
CA ILE A 428 21.27 -26.02 -35.92
C ILE A 428 21.04 -26.39 -37.39
N LYS A 429 19.90 -25.97 -37.98
CA LYS A 429 19.63 -26.21 -39.41
C LYS A 429 20.68 -25.55 -40.31
N LYS A 430 21.11 -24.34 -39.96
CA LYS A 430 22.15 -23.61 -40.69
C LYS A 430 23.49 -24.35 -40.61
N GLU A 431 23.93 -24.74 -39.41
CA GLU A 431 25.16 -25.50 -39.20
C GLU A 431 25.14 -26.84 -39.95
N LEU A 432 24.00 -27.54 -39.95
CA LEU A 432 23.83 -28.78 -40.71
C LEU A 432 23.97 -28.53 -42.23
N SER A 433 23.37 -27.47 -42.75
CA SER A 433 23.47 -27.13 -44.18
C SER A 433 24.90 -26.76 -44.62
N GLU A 434 25.67 -26.12 -43.74
CA GLU A 434 27.08 -25.77 -44.00
C GLU A 434 27.99 -27.00 -43.94
N SER A 435 27.70 -27.97 -43.06
CA SER A 435 28.44 -29.23 -42.95
C SER A 435 28.33 -30.13 -44.18
N HIS A 436 27.31 -29.94 -45.02
CA HIS A 436 27.10 -30.74 -46.24
C HIS A 436 27.82 -30.19 -47.50
N ASN A 437 28.49 -29.03 -47.41
CA ASN A 437 29.22 -28.44 -48.55
C ASN A 437 30.71 -28.85 -48.67
N THR A 438 31.18 -29.82 -47.89
CA THR A 438 32.59 -30.30 -47.91
C THR A 438 32.80 -31.69 -48.50
N SER A 439 31.97 -32.11 -49.46
CA SER A 439 32.25 -33.32 -50.26
C SER A 439 32.17 -33.07 -51.77
N THR A 440 33.02 -32.17 -52.28
CA THR A 440 33.66 -32.43 -53.57
C THR A 440 34.66 -33.56 -53.36
N LEU A 441 34.14 -34.80 -53.26
CA LEU A 441 34.91 -36.01 -53.48
C LEU A 441 35.31 -35.99 -54.95
N ALA A 442 36.54 -35.51 -55.21
CA ALA A 442 37.23 -35.76 -56.46
C ALA A 442 37.21 -37.26 -56.72
N GLY A 443 36.70 -37.65 -57.89
CA GLY A 443 36.33 -39.02 -58.19
C GLY A 443 37.50 -39.99 -58.16
N THR A 444 37.25 -41.14 -57.57
CA THR A 444 37.70 -42.42 -58.14
C THR A 444 36.48 -43.32 -58.27
N SER A 445 36.12 -43.57 -59.52
CA SER A 445 35.22 -44.62 -59.98
C SER A 445 35.52 -45.97 -59.31
N VAL A 446 34.49 -46.71 -58.91
CA VAL A 446 34.25 -48.14 -59.23
C VAL A 446 32.92 -48.56 -58.56
N GLY A 447 32.07 -49.26 -59.32
CA GLY A 447 31.28 -50.36 -58.77
C GLY A 447 29.77 -50.15 -58.62
N THR A 448 29.04 -50.50 -59.66
CA THR A 448 27.62 -50.88 -59.62
C THR A 448 27.34 -51.95 -58.56
N GLY A 449 26.37 -51.73 -57.67
CA GLY A 449 25.88 -52.72 -56.72
C GLY A 449 24.49 -52.37 -56.20
N LEU A 450 23.54 -53.28 -56.44
CA LEU A 450 22.11 -53.17 -56.12
C LEU A 450 21.81 -53.06 -54.61
N GLY A 451 20.72 -52.36 -54.30
CA GLY A 451 19.77 -52.77 -53.26
C GLY A 451 19.79 -51.96 -51.96
N GLY A 452 18.63 -51.41 -51.57
CA GLY A 452 18.41 -50.95 -50.18
C GLY A 452 17.35 -49.87 -50.04
N ALA A 453 16.14 -50.28 -49.69
CA ALA A 453 15.03 -49.42 -49.28
C ALA A 453 15.36 -48.65 -47.98
N GLY A 454 14.83 -47.42 -47.85
CA GLY A 454 14.87 -46.69 -46.56
C GLY A 454 14.69 -45.18 -46.64
N LEU A 455 13.65 -44.68 -47.34
CA LEU A 455 13.26 -43.27 -47.21
C LEU A 455 12.45 -43.09 -45.91
N GLY A 456 13.16 -42.66 -44.87
CA GLY A 456 12.61 -42.33 -43.56
C GLY A 456 11.67 -41.12 -43.58
N ALA A 457 10.60 -41.22 -42.81
CA ALA A 457 9.53 -40.25 -42.68
C ALA A 457 10.02 -38.88 -42.18
N LEU A 458 9.86 -37.83 -43.00
CA LEU A 458 9.83 -36.45 -42.53
C LEU A 458 8.48 -36.21 -41.83
N ALA A 459 8.48 -36.22 -40.50
CA ALA A 459 7.35 -35.74 -39.72
C ALA A 459 7.18 -34.22 -39.94
N VAL A 460 6.12 -33.84 -40.65
CA VAL A 460 5.72 -32.44 -40.83
C VAL A 460 5.35 -31.85 -39.48
N TRP A 461 6.26 -31.07 -38.89
CA TRP A 461 6.05 -30.37 -37.63
C TRP A 461 5.05 -29.21 -37.81
N LYS A 462 3.85 -29.33 -37.23
CA LYS A 462 2.77 -28.33 -37.29
C LYS A 462 2.93 -27.14 -36.32
N GLY A 463 4.14 -26.88 -35.82
CA GLY A 463 4.44 -25.80 -34.87
C GLY A 463 3.91 -24.41 -35.28
N PRO A 464 4.11 -23.96 -36.54
CA PRO A 464 3.73 -22.60 -36.95
C PRO A 464 2.22 -22.32 -36.88
N ALA A 465 1.37 -23.32 -37.14
CA ALA A 465 -0.08 -23.17 -37.14
C ALA A 465 -0.66 -23.01 -35.73
N LEU A 466 0.00 -23.57 -34.71
CA LEU A 466 -0.43 -23.40 -33.32
C LEU A 466 -0.07 -22.00 -32.78
N ILE A 467 1.07 -21.46 -33.20
CA ILE A 467 1.53 -20.12 -32.80
C ILE A 467 0.65 -19.03 -33.43
N ALA A 468 0.36 -19.12 -34.73
CA ALA A 468 -0.54 -18.19 -35.41
C ALA A 468 -1.95 -18.17 -34.79
N ARG A 469 -2.45 -19.33 -34.34
CA ARG A 469 -3.77 -19.44 -33.70
C ARG A 469 -3.80 -18.94 -32.26
N LEU A 470 -2.64 -18.91 -31.58
CA LEU A 470 -2.49 -18.32 -30.25
C LEU A 470 -2.39 -16.78 -30.33
N ILE A 471 -1.65 -16.27 -31.32
CA ILE A 471 -1.52 -14.83 -31.59
C ILE A 471 -2.87 -14.23 -32.02
N ALA A 472 -3.67 -14.93 -32.83
CA ALA A 472 -4.98 -14.45 -33.26
C ALA A 472 -6.08 -14.47 -32.16
N ARG A 473 -5.79 -14.99 -30.96
CA ARG A 473 -6.74 -15.10 -29.84
C ARG A 473 -6.35 -14.26 -28.62
N LEU A 474 -5.18 -13.63 -28.63
CA LEU A 474 -4.73 -12.61 -27.68
C LEU A 474 -5.05 -11.23 -28.26
#